data_AF-A0AAD2QXV4-F1
#
_entry.id   AF-A0AAD2QXV4-F1
#
_cell.length_a   1.000
_cell.length_b   1.000
_cell.length_c   1.000
_cell.angle_alpha   90.00
_cell.angle_beta   90.00
_cell.angle_gamma   90.00
#
_symmetry.space_group_name_H-M   'P 1'
#
loop_
_entity.id
_entity.type
_entity.pdbx_description
1 polymer ?
#
loop_
_entity_poly.entity_id
_entity_poly.type
_entity_poly.pdbx_seq_one_letter_code
_entity_poly.pdbx_strand_id
1 'polypeptide(L)'
;MKNIKICFDLNPEKQGRYLQNSEIQISSTNRCNLEKIDCILMCMSLHEKKVFENEILDFIKSGLAPNLKAVILTAKEIKLIKIEDRNG
;
A
#
# COMPACT_ATOMS: atom_id res chain seq x y z
N MET A 1 7.12 14.32 6.22
CA MET A 1 6.68 12.94 5.90
C MET A 1 6.72 12.00 7.11
N LYS A 2 6.36 12.42 8.34
CA LYS A 2 6.46 11.54 9.54
C LYS A 2 5.47 10.35 9.55
N ASN A 3 4.44 10.42 8.69
CA ASN A 3 3.33 9.48 8.67
C ASN A 3 3.50 8.38 7.60
N ILE A 4 4.36 8.56 6.60
CA ILE A 4 4.65 7.50 5.62
C ILE A 4 5.79 6.66 6.19
N LYS A 5 5.50 5.41 6.53
CA LYS A 5 6.46 4.51 7.20
C LYS A 5 7.27 3.67 6.22
N ILE A 6 6.68 3.33 5.08
CA ILE A 6 7.23 2.35 4.15
C ILE A 6 6.77 2.64 2.73
N CYS A 7 7.61 2.31 1.77
CA CYS A 7 7.27 2.28 0.35
C CYS A 7 7.26 0.81 -0.10
N PHE A 8 6.21 0.40 -0.78
CA PHE A 8 6.13 -0.95 -1.36
C PHE A 8 6.49 -0.89 -2.85
N ASP A 9 7.44 -1.74 -3.27
CA ASP A 9 7.82 -1.89 -4.67
C ASP A 9 8.16 -3.37 -4.94
N LEU A 10 7.62 -3.91 -6.03
CA LEU A 10 7.86 -5.29 -6.44
C LEU A 10 9.26 -5.50 -7.03
N ASN A 11 9.98 -4.42 -7.41
CA ASN A 11 11.34 -4.52 -7.91
C ASN A 11 12.31 -4.92 -6.78
N PRO A 12 12.89 -6.13 -6.80
CA PRO A 12 13.76 -6.62 -5.74
C PRO A 12 15.05 -5.80 -5.61
N GLU A 13 15.53 -5.16 -6.68
CA GLU A 13 16.76 -4.35 -6.64
C GLU A 13 16.60 -3.06 -5.80
N LYS A 14 15.36 -2.59 -5.64
CA LYS A 14 15.04 -1.41 -4.83
C LYS A 14 14.79 -1.77 -3.36
N GLN A 15 14.40 -3.00 -3.07
CA GLN A 15 14.08 -3.42 -1.71
C GLN A 15 15.32 -3.33 -0.81
N GLY A 16 15.15 -2.82 0.41
CA GLY A 16 16.25 -2.51 1.32
C GLY A 16 16.89 -1.14 1.10
N ARG A 17 16.58 -0.44 0.00
CA ARG A 17 16.97 0.96 -0.22
C ARG A 17 15.94 1.92 0.36
N TYR A 18 16.19 3.21 0.22
CA TYR A 18 15.31 4.29 0.67
C TYR A 18 14.80 5.10 -0.52
N LEU A 19 13.59 5.64 -0.41
CA LEU A 19 13.10 6.64 -1.35
C LEU A 19 14.00 7.89 -1.30
N GLN A 20 14.25 8.48 -2.47
CA GLN A 20 15.14 9.64 -2.61
C GLN A 20 14.76 10.76 -1.64
N ASN A 21 15.76 11.34 -0.99
CA ASN A 21 15.61 12.45 -0.04
C ASN A 21 14.65 12.15 1.13
N SER A 22 14.56 10.89 1.56
CA SER A 22 13.71 10.48 2.67
C SER A 22 14.32 9.31 3.45
N GLU A 23 13.79 9.08 4.65
CA GLU A 23 14.09 7.91 5.47
C GLU A 23 13.09 6.76 5.23
N ILE A 24 12.28 6.84 4.16
CA ILE A 24 11.24 5.84 3.87
C ILE A 24 11.89 4.65 3.18
N GLN A 25 11.92 3.51 3.87
CA GLN A 25 12.47 2.27 3.33
C GLN A 25 11.55 1.68 2.24
N ILE A 26 12.15 1.18 1.17
CA ILE A 26 11.48 0.40 0.13
C ILE A 26 11.51 -1.08 0.52
N SER A 27 10.36 -1.73 0.51
CA SER A 27 10.19 -3.10 1.00
C SER A 27 9.19 -3.90 0.17
N SER A 28 9.20 -5.22 0.35
CA SER A 28 8.19 -6.12 -0.18
C SER A 28 6.88 -6.06 0.60
N THR A 29 5.78 -6.42 -0.08
CA THR A 29 4.43 -6.59 0.49
C THR A 29 4.32 -7.94 1.20
N ASN A 30 4.93 -8.05 2.38
CA ASN A 30 4.81 -9.22 3.25
C ASN A 30 3.94 -8.90 4.49
N ARG A 31 3.49 -9.94 5.19
CA ARG A 31 2.62 -9.83 6.38
C ARG A 31 3.19 -8.87 7.44
N CYS A 32 4.45 -9.03 7.83
CA CYS A 32 5.10 -8.20 8.87
C CYS A 32 5.06 -6.69 8.52
N ASN A 33 5.19 -6.36 7.24
CA ASN A 33 5.11 -4.99 6.78
C ASN A 33 3.67 -4.49 6.66
N LEU A 34 2.77 -5.30 6.11
CA LEU A 34 1.37 -4.92 5.85
C LEU A 34 0.54 -4.81 7.13
N GLU A 35 0.83 -5.61 8.16
CA GLU A 35 0.15 -5.53 9.46
C GLU A 35 0.32 -4.17 10.16
N LYS A 36 1.34 -3.38 9.80
CA LYS A 36 1.61 -2.08 10.44
C LYS A 36 0.94 -0.90 9.75
N ILE A 37 0.19 -1.15 8.67
CA ILE A 37 -0.32 -0.12 7.76
C ILE A 37 -1.83 -0.02 7.88
N ASP A 38 -2.32 1.19 8.14
CA ASP A 38 -3.74 1.53 8.19
C ASP A 38 -4.23 2.26 6.93
N CYS A 39 -3.31 2.77 6.11
CA CYS A 39 -3.63 3.46 4.88
C CYS A 39 -2.55 3.21 3.81
N ILE A 40 -2.98 2.92 2.58
CA ILE A 40 -2.09 2.83 1.41
C ILE A 40 -2.31 4.04 0.52
N LEU A 41 -1.23 4.73 0.15
CA LEU A 41 -1.22 5.76 -0.89
C LEU A 41 -0.68 5.14 -2.18
N MET A 42 -1.51 5.04 -3.22
CA MET A 42 -1.13 4.44 -4.49
C MET A 42 -0.49 5.48 -5.41
N CYS A 43 0.84 5.44 -5.55
CA CYS A 43 1.62 6.40 -6.35
C CYS A 43 1.98 5.88 -7.76
N MET A 44 1.19 4.98 -8.33
CA MET A 44 1.52 4.27 -9.57
C MET A 44 0.52 4.57 -10.68
N SER A 45 0.77 5.66 -11.42
CA SER A 45 -0.14 6.24 -12.40
C SER A 45 -0.64 5.28 -13.49
N LEU A 46 0.23 4.41 -14.02
CA LEU A 46 -0.11 3.53 -15.14
C LEU A 46 -0.80 2.23 -14.73
N HIS A 47 -0.64 1.81 -13.47
CA HIS A 47 -1.00 0.46 -13.02
C HIS A 47 -1.91 0.46 -11.79
N GLU A 48 -2.33 1.63 -11.29
CA GLU A 48 -3.14 1.79 -10.09
C GLU A 48 -4.38 0.90 -10.09
N LYS A 49 -5.19 0.95 -11.16
CA LYS A 49 -6.41 0.14 -11.24
C LYS A 49 -6.12 -1.36 -11.10
N LYS A 50 -5.15 -1.85 -11.86
CA LYS A 50 -4.78 -3.27 -11.87
C LYS A 50 -4.27 -3.72 -10.50
N VAL A 51 -3.41 -2.93 -9.86
CA VAL A 51 -2.85 -3.26 -8.54
C VAL A 51 -3.91 -3.15 -7.45
N PHE A 52 -4.80 -2.17 -7.52
CA PHE A 52 -5.90 -2.07 -6.58
C PHE A 52 -6.79 -3.32 -6.64
N GLU A 53 -7.25 -3.68 -7.85
CA GLU A 53 -8.19 -4.78 -8.06
C GLU A 53 -7.59 -6.17 -7.77
N ASN A 54 -6.32 -6.39 -8.16
CA ASN A 54 -5.72 -7.73 -8.12
C ASN A 54 -4.77 -7.96 -6.94
N GLU A 55 -4.29 -6.91 -6.28
CA GLU A 55 -3.34 -7.05 -5.16
C GLU A 55 -3.94 -6.49 -3.87
N ILE A 56 -4.34 -5.22 -3.87
CA ILE A 56 -4.82 -4.56 -2.64
C ILE A 56 -6.10 -5.21 -2.12
N LEU A 57 -7.09 -5.46 -3.00
CA LEU A 57 -8.31 -6.16 -2.60
C LEU A 57 -8.02 -7.59 -2.11
N ASP A 58 -7.00 -8.24 -2.63
CA ASP A 58 -6.64 -9.61 -2.22
C ASP A 58 -5.88 -9.62 -0.89
N PHE A 59 -5.05 -8.61 -0.60
CA PHE A 59 -4.46 -8.42 0.72
C PHE A 59 -5.53 -8.26 1.81
N ILE A 60 -6.62 -7.57 1.47
CA ILE A 60 -7.77 -7.39 2.37
C ILE A 60 -8.53 -8.71 2.53
N LYS A 61 -8.91 -9.38 1.43
CA LYS A 61 -9.68 -10.63 1.48
C LYS A 61 -8.93 -11.77 2.19
N SER A 62 -7.61 -11.84 2.02
CA SER A 62 -6.76 -12.90 2.62
C SER A 62 -6.36 -12.61 4.07
N GLY A 63 -6.70 -11.43 4.61
CA GLY A 63 -6.27 -11.01 5.94
C GLY A 63 -4.76 -10.75 6.05
N LEU A 64 -4.09 -10.48 4.92
CA LEU A 64 -2.67 -10.14 4.89
C LEU A 64 -2.41 -8.70 5.39
N ALA A 65 -3.39 -7.82 5.23
CA ALA A 65 -3.37 -6.43 5.70
C ALA A 65 -4.51 -6.16 6.70
N PRO A 66 -4.49 -6.76 7.91
CA PRO A 66 -5.63 -6.75 8.83
C PRO A 66 -5.96 -5.38 9.41
N ASN A 67 -5.01 -4.45 9.41
CA ASN A 67 -5.20 -3.10 9.95
C ASN A 67 -5.53 -2.06 8.87
N LEU A 68 -5.60 -2.45 7.59
CA LEU A 68 -5.83 -1.54 6.48
C LEU A 68 -7.27 -1.01 6.48
N LYS A 69 -7.41 0.31 6.69
CA LYS A 69 -8.70 1.01 6.76
C LYS A 69 -9.02 1.81 5.52
N ALA A 70 -7.99 2.21 4.76
CA ALA A 70 -8.21 3.01 3.57
C ALA A 70 -7.13 2.84 2.50
N VAL A 71 -7.52 3.15 1.26
CA VAL A 71 -6.62 3.25 0.12
C VAL A 71 -6.89 4.58 -0.57
N ILE A 72 -5.84 5.36 -0.82
CA ILE A 72 -5.89 6.62 -1.56
C ILE A 72 -5.37 6.36 -2.97
N LEU A 73 -6.27 6.47 -3.94
CA LEU A 73 -5.97 6.45 -5.36
C LEU A 73 -5.55 7.86 -5.80
N THR A 74 -4.57 7.95 -6.71
CA THR A 74 -4.01 9.23 -7.19
C THR A 74 -3.83 9.30 -8.71
N ALA A 75 -4.01 8.22 -9.46
CA ALA A 75 -3.65 8.18 -10.89
C ALA A 75 -4.48 9.12 -11.77
N LYS A 76 -5.80 9.20 -11.53
CA LYS A 76 -6.73 10.08 -12.28
C LYS A 76 -7.17 11.28 -11.46
N GLU A 77 -7.51 11.02 -10.20
CA GLU A 77 -7.93 12.01 -9.21
C GLU A 77 -7.52 11.50 -7.83
N ILE A 78 -7.42 12.41 -6.85
CA ILE A 78 -7.21 12.01 -5.46
C ILE A 78 -8.53 11.48 -4.91
N LYS A 79 -8.60 10.17 -4.69
CA LYS A 79 -9.81 9.49 -4.21
C LYS A 79 -9.52 8.59 -3.02
N LEU A 80 -10.23 8.83 -1.92
CA LEU A 80 -10.20 7.97 -0.73
C LEU A 80 -11.22 6.84 -0.87
N ILE A 81 -10.76 5.60 -0.77
CA ILE A 81 -11.58 4.40 -0.63
C ILE A 81 -11.45 3.92 0.81
N LYS A 82 -12.56 3.92 1.56
CA LYS A 82 -12.61 3.31 2.89
C LYS A 82 -12.84 1.82 2.72
N ILE A 83 -12.08 1.01 3.46
CA ILE A 83 -12.30 -0.42 3.58
C ILE A 83 -13.30 -0.58 4.72
N GLU A 84 -14.52 -1.01 4.40
CA GLU A 84 -15.55 -1.24 5.42
C GLU A 84 -15.16 -2.44 6.29
N ASP A 85 -15.35 -2.30 7.61
CA ASP A 85 -15.14 -3.37 8.58
C ASP A 85 -16.00 -4.57 8.19
N ARG A 86 -15.34 -5.67 7.79
CA ARG A 86 -16.02 -6.94 7.58
C ARG A 86 -16.28 -7.60 8.94
N ASN A 87 -17.33 -7.16 9.62
CA ASN A 87 -18.06 -8.03 10.54
C ASN A 87 -19.13 -8.76 9.72
N GLY A 88 -18.74 -9.90 9.14
CA GLY A 88 -19.63 -10.89 8.54
C GLY A 88 -19.38 -12.23 9.20
#